data_AF-A0A838PBC1-F1
#
_entry.id   AF-A0A838PBC1-F1
#
_cell.length_a   1.000
_cell.length_b   1.000
_cell.length_c   1.000
_cell.angle_alpha   90.00
_cell.angle_beta   90.00
_cell.angle_gamma   90.00
#
_symmetry.space_group_name_H-M   'P 1'
#
loop_
_entity.id
_entity.type
_entity.pdbx_description
1 polymer ?
#
loop_
_entity_poly.entity_id
_entity_poly.type
_entity_poly.pdbx_seq_one_letter_code
_entity_poly.pdbx_strand_id
1 'polypeptide(L)'
;MNEPLAQHYLADARSSFHAYKKLAEKALDQLQDVEYFFTLDEESNSIAVIMKHLAGNMLSRWTDFLTTDGEKTERNRDMEFVIEPQTSKSDVMNYWEKGWQRTLETLEALQPEDLLRPLMIRGEPHTVVQSINRQLAHYSYHIGQIVFLAKHFRSADWKSLSIPENKSAEFNKYLERNPEKSEHRFDVTASFNEMGRRTAKMSAGIVNFHHLNVTVPRALEQEAKDFYSARLGLEEVPKPEPSRERGGAWYQLGSVQLHVSLADGVNEGSSTRHVCFDVEDLRRAQDYLVSTGVEILPDPRPVPGTQRFYIRDPGGNLIEIAQRKTD
;
A
#
# COMPACT_ATOMS: atom_id res chain seq x y z
N MET A 1 42.74 -9.92 9.25
CA MET A 1 41.66 -9.81 8.25
C MET A 1 42.31 -9.80 6.88
N ASN A 2 41.72 -10.42 5.86
CA ASN A 2 42.23 -10.31 4.50
C ASN A 2 41.88 -8.90 3.99
N GLU A 3 42.87 -8.00 3.97
CA GLU A 3 42.69 -6.57 3.69
C GLU A 3 42.04 -6.30 2.32
N PRO A 4 42.44 -7.00 1.21
CA PRO A 4 41.69 -6.97 -0.04
C PRO A 4 40.21 -7.32 0.09
N LEU A 5 39.87 -8.39 0.82
CA LEU A 5 38.47 -8.81 1.01
C LEU A 5 37.65 -7.74 1.75
N ALA A 6 38.25 -7.13 2.77
CA ALA A 6 37.61 -6.10 3.59
C ALA A 6 37.33 -4.81 2.79
N GLN A 7 38.29 -4.40 1.97
CA GLN A 7 38.12 -3.28 1.04
C GLN A 7 37.00 -3.55 0.03
N HIS A 8 36.99 -4.75 -0.58
CA HIS A 8 35.93 -5.15 -1.51
C HIS A 8 34.56 -5.22 -0.85
N TYR A 9 34.47 -5.73 0.38
CA TYR A 9 33.21 -5.79 1.13
C TYR A 9 32.66 -4.39 1.42
N LEU A 10 33.49 -3.45 1.90
CA LEU A 10 33.05 -2.07 2.15
C LEU A 10 32.61 -1.38 0.85
N ALA A 11 33.34 -1.57 -0.25
CA ALA A 11 32.97 -1.04 -1.55
C ALA A 11 31.62 -1.58 -2.03
N ASP A 12 31.38 -2.89 -1.90
CA ASP A 12 30.12 -3.54 -2.25
C ASP A 12 28.95 -3.06 -1.38
N ALA A 13 29.16 -2.98 -0.06
CA ALA A 13 28.18 -2.46 0.88
C ALA A 13 27.78 -1.03 0.49
N ARG A 14 28.74 -0.11 0.34
CA ARG A 14 28.50 1.28 -0.08
C ARG A 14 27.70 1.36 -1.37
N SER A 15 28.12 0.62 -2.39
CA SER A 15 27.39 0.55 -3.66
C SER A 15 25.95 0.08 -3.47
N SER A 16 25.73 -0.95 -2.66
CA SER A 16 24.43 -1.53 -2.39
C SER A 16 23.49 -0.56 -1.66
N PHE A 17 23.94 0.11 -0.59
CA PHE A 17 23.13 1.12 0.11
C PHE A 17 22.72 2.27 -0.82
N HIS A 18 23.65 2.78 -1.63
CA HIS A 18 23.33 3.81 -2.63
C HIS A 18 22.33 3.32 -3.69
N ALA A 19 22.50 2.09 -4.17
CA ALA A 19 21.60 1.51 -5.17
C ALA A 19 20.18 1.34 -4.63
N TYR A 20 20.04 0.91 -3.37
CA TYR A 20 18.75 0.77 -2.72
C TYR A 20 18.06 2.12 -2.46
N LYS A 21 18.79 3.15 -1.98
CA LYS A 21 18.24 4.52 -1.87
C LYS A 21 17.71 5.00 -3.22
N LYS A 22 18.52 4.88 -4.28
CA LYS A 22 18.15 5.27 -5.64
C LYS A 22 16.95 4.48 -6.17
N LEU A 23 16.83 3.19 -5.87
CA LEU A 23 15.69 2.37 -6.28
C LEU A 23 14.40 2.88 -5.62
N ALA A 24 14.43 3.14 -4.31
CA ALA A 24 13.30 3.69 -3.59
C ALA A 24 12.88 5.05 -4.17
N GLU A 25 13.83 5.97 -4.35
CA GLU A 25 13.54 7.32 -4.87
C GLU A 25 12.97 7.30 -6.29
N LYS A 26 13.49 6.44 -7.18
CA LYS A 26 12.88 6.28 -8.52
C LYS A 26 11.44 5.77 -8.47
N ALA A 27 11.07 4.98 -7.45
CA ALA A 27 9.69 4.54 -7.25
C ALA A 27 8.83 5.70 -6.72
N LEU A 28 9.35 6.42 -5.72
CA LEU A 28 8.72 7.57 -5.07
C LEU A 28 8.46 8.74 -6.03
N ASP A 29 9.35 8.97 -6.99
CA ASP A 29 9.25 10.02 -8.04
C ASP A 29 8.05 9.81 -8.97
N GLN A 30 7.47 8.62 -9.01
CA GLN A 30 6.30 8.32 -9.85
C GLN A 30 4.97 8.59 -9.15
N LEU A 31 4.98 8.88 -7.84
CA LEU A 31 3.79 9.01 -7.01
C LEU A 31 3.28 10.45 -6.91
N GLN A 32 1.96 10.58 -6.80
CA GLN A 32 1.28 11.77 -6.35
C GLN A 32 1.40 11.91 -4.83
N ASP A 33 1.29 13.14 -4.33
CA ASP A 33 1.51 13.44 -2.90
C ASP A 33 0.57 12.66 -1.97
N VAL A 34 -0.70 12.48 -2.37
CA VAL A 34 -1.69 11.70 -1.61
C VAL A 34 -1.33 10.21 -1.52
N GLU A 35 -0.65 9.66 -2.53
CA GLU A 35 -0.30 8.23 -2.60
C GLU A 35 0.77 7.85 -1.58
N TYR A 36 1.51 8.80 -1.01
CA TYR A 36 2.47 8.54 0.09
C TYR A 36 1.75 8.09 1.36
N PHE A 37 0.54 8.59 1.59
CA PHE A 37 -0.20 8.41 2.84
C PHE A 37 -1.28 7.34 2.75
N PHE A 38 -1.53 6.81 1.56
CA PHE A 38 -2.55 5.80 1.31
C PHE A 38 -2.15 4.43 1.88
N THR A 39 -3.11 3.72 2.47
CA THR A 39 -2.98 2.33 2.94
C THR A 39 -3.86 1.41 2.09
N LEU A 40 -3.43 0.17 1.88
CA LEU A 40 -4.23 -0.80 1.11
C LEU A 40 -5.41 -1.35 1.91
N ASP A 41 -5.26 -1.43 3.23
CA ASP A 41 -6.20 -1.97 4.20
C ASP A 41 -5.81 -1.48 5.61
N GLU A 42 -6.57 -1.86 6.64
CA GLU A 42 -6.38 -1.41 8.03
C GLU A 42 -5.07 -1.89 8.67
N GLU A 43 -4.51 -3.02 8.21
CA GLU A 43 -3.28 -3.62 8.75
C GLU A 43 -2.03 -3.20 7.95
N SER A 44 -2.23 -2.67 6.74
CA SER A 44 -1.17 -2.25 5.83
C SER A 44 -0.59 -0.88 6.19
N ASN A 45 0.74 -0.80 6.23
CA ASN A 45 1.44 0.48 6.37
C ASN A 45 1.44 1.26 5.05
N SER A 46 1.30 2.58 5.14
CA SER A 46 1.52 3.48 4.01
C SER A 46 3.01 3.64 3.68
N ILE A 47 3.31 4.15 2.48
CA ILE A 47 4.69 4.45 2.07
C ILE A 47 5.34 5.45 3.05
N ALA A 48 4.61 6.47 3.48
CA ALA A 48 5.08 7.46 4.44
C ALA A 48 5.49 6.83 5.78
N VAL A 49 4.71 5.87 6.29
CA VAL A 49 5.06 5.13 7.52
C VAL A 49 6.33 4.31 7.33
N ILE A 50 6.45 3.57 6.22
CA ILE A 50 7.64 2.76 5.92
C ILE A 50 8.89 3.66 5.83
N MET A 51 8.78 4.81 5.16
CA MET A 51 9.87 5.79 5.06
C MET A 51 10.27 6.36 6.42
N LYS A 52 9.29 6.76 7.24
CA LYS A 52 9.53 7.28 8.59
C LYS A 52 10.20 6.22 9.48
N HIS A 53 9.75 4.98 9.41
CA HIS A 53 10.35 3.85 10.11
C HIS A 53 11.81 3.62 9.70
N LEU A 54 12.07 3.55 8.40
CA LEU A 54 13.44 3.39 7.89
C LEU A 54 14.35 4.53 8.33
N ALA A 55 13.89 5.78 8.22
CA ALA A 55 14.66 6.95 8.64
C ALA A 55 14.95 6.96 10.16
N GLY A 56 13.96 6.66 11.00
CA GLY A 56 14.15 6.57 12.46
C GLY A 56 15.10 5.42 12.83
N ASN A 57 14.98 4.29 12.15
CA ASN A 57 15.93 3.20 12.28
C ASN A 57 17.35 3.60 11.85
N MET A 58 17.51 4.31 10.72
CA MET A 58 18.81 4.81 10.26
C MET A 58 19.45 5.75 11.28
N LEU A 59 18.71 6.75 11.75
CA LEU A 59 19.21 7.71 12.74
C LEU A 59 19.62 7.02 14.04
N SER A 60 18.85 6.04 14.50
CA SER A 60 19.22 5.26 15.68
C SER A 60 20.49 4.44 15.46
N ARG A 61 20.55 3.70 14.35
CA ARG A 61 21.59 2.67 14.15
C ARG A 61 22.92 3.23 13.72
N TRP A 62 22.94 4.41 13.08
CA TRP A 62 24.15 4.96 12.46
C TRP A 62 24.69 6.23 13.12
N THR A 63 23.95 6.85 14.05
CA THR A 63 24.48 7.94 14.89
C THR A 63 25.46 7.37 15.90
N ASP A 64 26.63 8.00 16.06
CA ASP A 64 27.66 7.58 17.04
C ASP A 64 27.96 6.07 16.97
N PHE A 65 28.04 5.56 15.72
CA PHE A 65 27.96 4.14 15.37
C PHE A 65 28.99 3.24 16.06
N LEU A 66 30.21 3.75 16.28
CA LEU A 66 31.30 3.00 16.90
C LEU A 66 31.49 3.34 18.39
N THR A 67 30.70 4.26 18.93
CA THR A 67 30.93 4.86 20.25
C THR A 67 29.78 4.66 21.22
N THR A 68 28.58 4.38 20.74
CA THR A 68 27.37 4.21 21.58
C THR A 68 26.50 3.06 21.06
N ASP A 69 25.52 2.63 21.86
CA ASP A 69 24.58 1.57 21.44
C ASP A 69 23.74 2.02 20.22
N GLY A 70 23.51 1.11 19.28
CA GLY A 70 22.71 1.36 18.08
C GLY A 70 21.21 1.53 18.32
N GLU A 71 20.70 1.26 19.53
CA GLU A 71 19.37 1.68 19.97
C GLU A 71 19.48 2.96 20.81
N LYS A 72 19.12 4.09 20.20
CA LYS A 72 19.19 5.39 20.87
C LYS A 72 18.00 5.60 21.80
N THR A 73 18.27 6.19 22.96
CA THR A 73 17.26 6.41 24.02
C THR A 73 16.13 7.35 23.58
N GLU A 74 16.43 8.27 22.67
CA GLU A 74 15.50 9.23 22.09
C GLU A 74 14.66 8.63 20.95
N ARG A 75 14.97 7.40 20.50
CA ARG A 75 14.20 6.75 19.45
C ARG A 75 12.88 6.24 20.02
N ASN A 76 11.78 6.87 19.60
CA ASN A 76 10.45 6.37 19.86
C ASN A 76 9.95 5.58 18.64
N ARG A 77 10.17 4.25 18.68
CA ARG A 77 9.77 3.36 17.58
C ARG A 77 8.28 3.42 17.30
N ASP A 78 7.44 3.44 18.32
CA ASP A 78 5.98 3.34 18.13
C ASP A 78 5.44 4.59 17.43
N MET A 79 6.04 5.75 17.69
CA MET A 79 5.73 6.99 16.97
C MET A 79 6.19 6.98 15.50
N GLU A 80 7.08 6.07 15.08
CA GLU A 80 7.43 5.90 13.66
C GLU A 80 6.24 5.38 12.83
N PHE A 81 5.25 4.74 13.47
CA PHE A 81 4.05 4.20 12.82
C PHE A 81 2.86 5.15 12.86
N VAL A 82 3.01 6.32 13.48
CA VAL A 82 1.98 7.35 13.56
C VAL A 82 2.31 8.47 12.59
N ILE A 83 1.38 8.76 11.67
CA ILE A 83 1.44 9.96 10.82
C ILE A 83 0.45 10.98 11.36
N GLU A 84 0.95 12.16 11.73
CA GLU A 84 0.09 13.24 12.22
C GLU A 84 -0.67 13.88 11.03
N PRO A 85 -1.93 14.32 11.20
CA PRO A 85 -2.77 14.80 10.09
C PRO A 85 -2.17 15.92 9.24
N GLN A 86 -1.29 16.75 9.84
CA GLN A 86 -0.61 17.86 9.17
C GLN A 86 0.72 17.48 8.51
N THR A 87 1.15 16.23 8.60
CA THR A 87 2.43 15.77 8.04
C THR A 87 2.37 15.88 6.51
N SER A 88 3.26 16.67 5.92
CA SER A 88 3.35 16.82 4.47
C SER A 88 4.33 15.80 3.86
N LYS A 89 4.23 15.57 2.54
CA LYS A 89 5.25 14.80 1.79
C LYS A 89 6.65 15.36 2.01
N SER A 90 6.80 16.68 2.04
CA SER A 90 8.09 17.34 2.27
C SER A 90 8.67 16.98 3.62
N ASP A 91 7.86 16.87 4.67
CA ASP A 91 8.32 16.47 6.01
C ASP A 91 8.85 15.03 6.00
N VAL A 92 8.12 14.12 5.36
CA VAL A 92 8.53 12.71 5.20
C VAL A 92 9.83 12.61 4.40
N MET A 93 9.94 13.32 3.28
CA MET A 93 11.15 13.34 2.44
C MET A 93 12.35 13.93 3.19
N ASN A 94 12.16 15.02 3.93
CA ASN A 94 13.24 15.63 4.73
C ASN A 94 13.76 14.66 5.79
N TYR A 95 12.86 13.91 6.46
CA TYR A 95 13.26 12.92 7.46
C TYR A 95 13.95 11.70 6.81
N TRP A 96 13.45 11.25 5.67
CA TRP A 96 14.08 10.22 4.82
C TRP A 96 15.52 10.59 4.45
N GLU A 97 15.73 11.78 3.89
CA GLU A 97 17.06 12.27 3.51
C GLU A 97 17.98 12.38 4.72
N LYS A 98 17.48 12.87 5.85
CA LYS A 98 18.26 12.96 7.09
C LYS A 98 18.77 11.59 7.55
N GLY A 99 17.92 10.55 7.46
CA GLY A 99 18.30 9.17 7.79
C GLY A 99 19.38 8.63 6.85
N TRP A 100 19.16 8.75 5.54
CA TRP A 100 20.12 8.27 4.54
C TRP A 100 21.45 9.00 4.59
N GLN A 101 21.43 10.33 4.74
CA GLN A 101 22.65 11.12 4.88
C GLN A 101 23.49 10.60 6.05
N ARG A 102 22.88 10.39 7.22
CA ARG A 102 23.57 9.82 8.38
C ARG A 102 24.16 8.45 8.10
N THR A 103 23.39 7.55 7.48
CA THR A 103 23.86 6.21 7.14
C THR A 103 25.05 6.24 6.19
N LEU A 104 24.95 7.02 5.10
CA LEU A 104 25.98 7.07 4.06
C LEU A 104 27.25 7.75 4.57
N GLU A 105 27.15 8.86 5.30
CA GLU A 105 28.30 9.52 5.94
C GLU A 105 29.06 8.55 6.85
N THR A 106 28.35 7.80 7.69
CA THR A 106 28.98 6.81 8.57
C THR A 106 29.62 5.67 7.77
N LEU A 107 28.94 5.13 6.76
CA LEU A 107 29.44 4.01 5.95
C LEU A 107 30.69 4.39 5.12
N GLU A 108 30.75 5.63 4.63
CA GLU A 108 31.93 6.16 3.91
C GLU A 108 33.13 6.39 4.83
N ALA A 109 32.90 6.72 6.11
CA ALA A 109 33.97 6.92 7.08
C ALA A 109 34.67 5.62 7.53
N LEU A 110 33.98 4.46 7.44
CA LEU A 110 34.52 3.17 7.89
C LEU A 110 35.76 2.74 7.12
N GLN A 111 36.74 2.20 7.83
CA GLN A 111 37.95 1.61 7.26
C GLN A 111 37.89 0.08 7.33
N PRO A 112 38.68 -0.65 6.50
CA PRO A 112 38.72 -2.11 6.52
C PRO A 112 38.93 -2.71 7.92
N GLU A 113 39.77 -2.06 8.73
CA GLU A 113 40.11 -2.50 10.08
C GLU A 113 38.92 -2.42 11.05
N ASP A 114 37.91 -1.60 10.74
CA ASP A 114 36.74 -1.42 11.58
C ASP A 114 35.77 -2.60 11.49
N LEU A 115 35.80 -3.43 10.43
CA LEU A 115 34.75 -4.42 10.14
C LEU A 115 34.52 -5.46 11.25
N LEU A 116 35.56 -5.77 12.04
CA LEU A 116 35.46 -6.70 13.17
C LEU A 116 35.36 -6.00 14.52
N ARG A 117 35.34 -4.66 14.56
CA ARG A 117 35.17 -3.94 15.82
C ARG A 117 33.80 -4.28 16.43
N PRO A 118 33.75 -4.56 17.74
CA PRO A 118 32.50 -4.76 18.42
C PRO A 118 31.75 -3.44 18.56
N LEU A 119 30.43 -3.51 18.45
CA LEU A 119 29.48 -2.46 18.77
C LEU A 119 28.28 -3.11 19.47
N MET A 120 27.47 -2.33 20.17
CA MET A 120 26.29 -2.82 20.87
C MET A 120 25.02 -2.42 20.12
N ILE A 121 24.06 -3.34 20.04
CA ILE A 121 22.70 -3.04 19.60
C ILE A 121 21.75 -3.65 20.62
N ARG A 122 21.01 -2.81 21.35
CA ARG A 122 20.11 -3.24 22.44
C ARG A 122 20.84 -4.07 23.50
N GLY A 123 22.09 -3.68 23.81
CA GLY A 123 22.94 -4.40 24.76
C GLY A 123 23.55 -5.70 24.24
N GLU A 124 23.27 -6.11 22.99
CA GLU A 124 23.85 -7.31 22.40
C GLU A 124 25.08 -6.97 21.53
N PRO A 125 26.21 -7.67 21.72
CA PRO A 125 27.42 -7.41 20.95
C PRO A 125 27.27 -7.88 19.51
N HIS A 126 27.60 -6.99 18.58
CA HIS A 126 27.66 -7.24 17.14
C HIS A 126 28.98 -6.71 16.60
N THR A 127 29.44 -7.27 15.49
CA THR A 127 30.54 -6.67 14.71
C THR A 127 29.98 -5.63 13.73
N VAL A 128 30.82 -4.71 13.28
CA VAL A 128 30.46 -3.75 12.21
C VAL A 128 29.91 -4.48 10.97
N VAL A 129 30.53 -5.58 10.54
CA VAL A 129 30.05 -6.39 9.40
C VAL A 129 28.65 -6.97 9.63
N GLN A 130 28.36 -7.47 10.84
CA GLN A 130 27.02 -7.98 11.17
C GLN A 130 25.98 -6.87 11.14
N SER A 131 26.32 -5.69 11.64
CA SER A 131 25.43 -4.53 11.64
C SER A 131 25.16 -4.01 10.22
N ILE A 132 26.18 -3.88 9.38
CA ILE A 132 26.01 -3.51 7.96
C ILE A 132 25.06 -4.47 7.27
N ASN A 133 25.30 -5.78 7.38
CA ASN A 133 24.46 -6.81 6.74
C ASN A 133 23.02 -6.80 7.24
N ARG A 134 22.82 -6.63 8.55
CA ARG A 134 21.48 -6.53 9.14
C ARG A 134 20.71 -5.35 8.57
N GLN A 135 21.35 -4.19 8.50
CA GLN A 135 20.74 -2.97 7.97
C GLN A 135 20.48 -3.09 6.46
N LEU A 136 21.38 -3.68 5.70
CA LEU A 136 21.20 -3.91 4.26
C LEU A 136 19.99 -4.82 3.98
N ALA A 137 19.87 -5.94 4.70
CA ALA A 137 18.73 -6.86 4.58
C ALA A 137 17.42 -6.16 4.95
N HIS A 138 17.39 -5.45 6.08
CA HIS A 138 16.23 -4.69 6.54
C HIS A 138 15.78 -3.63 5.53
N TYR A 139 16.72 -2.85 4.99
CA TYR A 139 16.41 -1.77 4.05
C TYR A 139 15.94 -2.34 2.72
N SER A 140 16.58 -3.39 2.21
CA SER A 140 16.14 -4.06 0.98
C SER A 140 14.69 -4.56 1.06
N TYR A 141 14.31 -5.13 2.21
CA TYR A 141 12.95 -5.63 2.45
C TYR A 141 11.91 -4.51 2.37
N HIS A 142 12.11 -3.43 3.13
CA HIS A 142 11.16 -2.31 3.17
C HIS A 142 11.17 -1.47 1.88
N ILE A 143 12.30 -1.35 1.19
CA ILE A 143 12.35 -0.72 -0.13
C ILE A 143 11.58 -1.56 -1.15
N GLY A 144 11.63 -2.89 -1.05
CA GLY A 144 10.76 -3.78 -1.81
C GLY A 144 9.28 -3.50 -1.57
N GLN A 145 8.87 -3.27 -0.32
CA GLN A 145 7.49 -2.87 0.01
C GLN A 145 7.11 -1.52 -0.60
N ILE A 146 7.99 -0.51 -0.54
CA ILE A 146 7.77 0.79 -1.18
C ILE A 146 7.58 0.63 -2.69
N VAL A 147 8.47 -0.11 -3.36
CA VAL A 147 8.38 -0.36 -4.80
C VAL A 147 7.08 -1.10 -5.15
N PHE A 148 6.69 -2.08 -4.35
CA PHE A 148 5.45 -2.82 -4.54
C PHE A 148 4.22 -1.93 -4.45
N LEU A 149 4.10 -1.14 -3.37
CA LEU A 149 3.00 -0.20 -3.17
C LEU A 149 2.96 0.83 -4.30
N ALA A 150 4.11 1.40 -4.66
CA ALA A 150 4.18 2.37 -5.74
C ALA A 150 3.73 1.78 -7.08
N LYS A 151 4.17 0.57 -7.41
CA LYS A 151 3.73 -0.16 -8.60
C LYS A 151 2.23 -0.47 -8.56
N HIS A 152 1.68 -0.79 -7.39
CA HIS A 152 0.26 -1.04 -7.21
C HIS A 152 -0.57 0.22 -7.50
N PHE A 153 -0.21 1.35 -6.90
CA PHE A 153 -0.91 2.63 -7.07
C PHE A 153 -0.83 3.13 -8.51
N ARG A 154 0.37 3.09 -9.11
CA ARG A 154 0.57 3.58 -10.49
C ARG A 154 0.01 2.64 -11.54
N SER A 155 -0.07 1.33 -11.26
CA SER A 155 -0.68 0.31 -12.14
C SER A 155 -0.27 0.45 -13.62
N ALA A 156 -1.20 0.89 -14.49
CA ALA A 156 -0.96 1.07 -15.92
C ALA A 156 0.09 2.16 -16.23
N ASP A 157 0.20 3.18 -15.37
CA ASP A 157 1.12 4.31 -15.51
C ASP A 157 2.53 4.00 -14.97
N TRP A 158 2.73 2.84 -14.33
CA TRP A 158 4.03 2.46 -13.79
C TRP A 158 5.10 2.36 -14.88
N LYS A 159 6.21 3.08 -14.68
CA LYS A 159 7.40 3.01 -15.52
C LYS A 159 8.42 2.08 -14.86
N SER A 160 8.96 1.13 -15.63
CA SER A 160 10.00 0.22 -15.12
C SER A 160 11.17 1.02 -14.55
N LEU A 161 11.60 0.65 -13.34
CA LEU A 161 12.76 1.27 -12.67
C LEU A 161 14.09 0.81 -13.27
N SER A 162 14.03 -0.18 -14.17
CA SER A 162 15.13 -0.94 -14.74
C SER A 162 14.92 -1.26 -16.22
N ILE A 163 15.55 -2.33 -16.73
CA ILE A 163 15.38 -2.80 -18.10
C ILE A 163 13.88 -3.05 -18.35
N PRO A 164 13.27 -2.36 -19.33
CA PRO A 164 11.89 -2.61 -19.67
C PRO A 164 11.68 -4.04 -20.15
N GLU A 165 10.48 -4.56 -19.94
CA GLU A 165 10.09 -5.88 -20.41
C GLU A 165 10.41 -6.09 -21.90
N ASN A 166 10.85 -7.30 -22.25
CA ASN A 166 11.26 -7.71 -23.60
C ASN A 166 12.49 -6.96 -24.18
N LYS A 167 13.22 -6.18 -23.37
CA LYS A 167 14.45 -5.49 -23.80
C LYS A 167 15.73 -6.06 -23.18
N SER A 168 15.66 -7.16 -22.44
CA SER A 168 16.84 -7.81 -21.82
C SER A 168 17.89 -8.23 -22.85
N ALA A 169 17.47 -8.77 -23.99
CA ALA A 169 18.39 -9.16 -25.06
C ALA A 169 19.11 -7.96 -25.71
N GLU A 170 18.45 -6.81 -25.83
CA GLU A 170 19.06 -5.57 -26.33
C GLU A 170 20.03 -4.99 -25.30
N PHE A 171 19.68 -5.04 -24.02
CA PHE A 171 20.52 -4.58 -22.93
C PHE A 171 21.78 -5.44 -22.77
N ASN A 172 21.67 -6.76 -22.87
CA ASN A 172 22.82 -7.67 -22.81
C ASN A 172 23.79 -7.39 -23.97
N LYS A 173 23.28 -7.19 -25.20
CA LYS A 173 24.09 -6.75 -26.35
C LYS A 173 24.74 -5.39 -26.15
N TYR A 174 24.09 -4.48 -25.42
CA TYR A 174 24.68 -3.20 -25.06
C TYR A 174 25.82 -3.38 -24.05
N LEU A 175 25.68 -4.23 -23.03
CA LEU A 175 26.75 -4.55 -22.08
C LEU A 175 27.94 -5.23 -22.75
N GLU A 176 27.70 -6.17 -23.67
CA GLU A 176 28.76 -6.80 -24.49
C GLU A 176 29.57 -5.77 -25.29
N ARG A 177 28.94 -4.66 -25.71
CA ARG A 177 29.58 -3.57 -26.45
C ARG A 177 30.23 -2.51 -25.56
N ASN A 178 29.95 -2.53 -24.25
CA ASN A 178 30.40 -1.54 -23.27
C ASN A 178 30.88 -2.29 -22.00
N PRO A 179 31.94 -3.13 -22.10
CA PRO A 179 32.38 -4.00 -21.00
C PRO A 179 32.78 -3.22 -19.73
N GLU A 180 33.23 -1.98 -19.87
CA GLU A 180 33.54 -1.04 -18.79
C GLU A 180 32.31 -0.66 -17.94
N LYS A 181 31.10 -0.87 -18.47
CA LYS A 181 29.84 -0.69 -17.74
C LYS A 181 29.37 -1.95 -17.01
N SER A 182 30.04 -3.08 -17.19
CA SER A 182 29.73 -4.34 -16.51
C SER A 182 30.58 -4.57 -15.25
N GLU A 183 31.81 -4.05 -15.21
CA GLU A 183 32.79 -4.41 -14.17
C GLU A 183 32.47 -3.87 -12.77
N HIS A 184 31.77 -2.75 -12.63
CA HIS A 184 31.48 -2.14 -11.34
C HIS A 184 30.05 -1.62 -11.29
N ARG A 185 29.13 -2.40 -10.71
CA ARG A 185 28.06 -1.95 -9.79
C ARG A 185 27.03 -3.05 -9.58
N PHE A 186 26.77 -3.37 -8.32
CA PHE A 186 25.48 -3.94 -7.93
C PHE A 186 24.39 -2.88 -8.22
N ASP A 187 23.85 -2.89 -9.44
CA ASP A 187 22.70 -2.07 -9.80
C ASP A 187 21.44 -2.89 -9.49
N VAL A 188 20.93 -2.74 -8.26
CA VAL A 188 19.67 -3.34 -7.81
C VAL A 188 18.55 -3.06 -8.81
N THR A 189 18.60 -1.92 -9.51
CA THR A 189 17.59 -1.65 -10.53
C THR A 189 17.69 -2.68 -11.65
N ALA A 190 18.89 -2.98 -12.19
CA ALA A 190 19.06 -4.00 -13.23
C ALA A 190 18.59 -5.42 -12.82
N SER A 191 18.64 -5.77 -11.54
CA SER A 191 18.30 -7.12 -11.05
C SER A 191 16.82 -7.32 -10.66
N PHE A 192 16.04 -6.24 -10.44
CA PHE A 192 14.66 -6.33 -9.96
C PHE A 192 13.65 -5.74 -10.96
N ASN A 193 13.27 -6.52 -11.99
CA ASN A 193 11.94 -6.52 -12.63
C ASN A 193 11.88 -7.49 -13.83
N GLU A 194 12.06 -8.79 -13.59
CA GLU A 194 11.81 -9.81 -14.64
C GLU A 194 10.36 -10.30 -14.69
N MET A 195 9.43 -9.68 -13.95
CA MET A 195 8.03 -10.10 -13.94
C MET A 195 7.21 -9.27 -14.94
N GLY A 196 7.01 -9.86 -16.12
CA GLY A 196 6.35 -9.25 -17.28
C GLY A 196 4.89 -8.84 -17.09
N ARG A 197 4.45 -7.85 -17.88
CA ARG A 197 3.04 -7.51 -18.07
C ARG A 197 2.40 -8.62 -18.89
N ARG A 198 1.31 -9.18 -18.38
CA ARG A 198 0.44 -10.04 -19.19
C ARG A 198 -0.02 -9.25 -20.42
N THR A 199 0.23 -9.78 -21.61
CA THR A 199 -0.28 -9.24 -22.87
C THR A 199 -1.79 -9.05 -22.75
N ALA A 200 -2.24 -7.80 -22.80
CA ALA A 200 -3.64 -7.46 -22.70
C ALA A 200 -4.39 -8.06 -23.90
N LYS A 201 -5.36 -8.94 -23.64
CA LYS A 201 -6.36 -9.31 -24.64
C LYS A 201 -7.06 -8.05 -25.12
N MET A 202 -7.30 -7.94 -26.43
CA MET A 202 -8.20 -6.94 -26.99
C MET A 202 -9.55 -7.06 -26.26
N SER A 203 -9.86 -6.03 -25.49
CA SER A 203 -11.04 -5.94 -24.64
C SER A 203 -11.47 -4.47 -24.61
N ALA A 204 -12.63 -4.18 -24.05
CA ALA A 204 -13.15 -2.82 -23.94
C ALA A 204 -12.30 -1.89 -23.04
N GLY A 205 -11.14 -2.35 -22.53
CA GLY A 205 -10.27 -1.55 -21.67
C GLY A 205 -10.91 -1.20 -20.33
N ILE A 206 -11.87 -2.01 -19.86
CA ILE A 206 -12.51 -1.84 -18.55
C ILE A 206 -11.48 -2.21 -17.49
N VAL A 207 -11.03 -1.22 -16.72
CA VAL A 207 -9.96 -1.38 -15.71
C VAL A 207 -10.48 -1.50 -14.28
N ASN A 208 -11.70 -1.03 -14.01
CA ASN A 208 -12.28 -1.04 -12.66
C ASN A 208 -13.83 -0.97 -12.70
N PHE A 209 -14.48 -1.49 -11.66
CA PHE A 209 -15.88 -1.21 -11.35
C PHE A 209 -15.93 0.00 -10.42
N HIS A 210 -16.20 1.19 -10.95
CA HIS A 210 -16.07 2.44 -10.18
C HIS A 210 -17.23 2.65 -9.18
N HIS A 211 -18.46 2.47 -9.62
CA HIS A 211 -19.64 2.71 -8.78
C HIS A 211 -20.85 1.94 -9.29
N LEU A 212 -21.77 1.68 -8.38
CA LEU A 212 -23.13 1.26 -8.67
C LEU A 212 -24.09 2.40 -8.34
N ASN A 213 -25.12 2.62 -9.15
CA ASN A 213 -26.21 3.51 -8.79
C ASN A 213 -27.50 2.72 -8.57
N VAL A 214 -28.12 2.87 -7.39
CA VAL A 214 -29.50 2.47 -7.12
C VAL A 214 -30.40 3.70 -7.16
N THR A 215 -31.69 3.47 -7.39
CA THR A 215 -32.68 4.57 -7.46
C THR A 215 -33.76 4.33 -6.42
N VAL A 216 -34.09 5.37 -5.66
CA VAL A 216 -35.17 5.35 -4.67
C VAL A 216 -36.18 6.47 -4.98
N PRO A 217 -37.46 6.31 -4.59
CA PRO A 217 -38.45 7.37 -4.68
C PRO A 217 -37.99 8.65 -3.97
N ARG A 218 -38.20 9.83 -4.58
CA ARG A 218 -37.89 11.12 -3.92
C ARG A 218 -38.50 11.25 -2.53
N ALA A 219 -39.74 10.77 -2.38
CA ALA A 219 -40.46 10.80 -1.11
C ALA A 219 -39.82 9.97 0.00
N LEU A 220 -38.89 9.07 -0.33
CA LEU A 220 -38.20 8.16 0.59
C LEU A 220 -36.71 8.51 0.76
N GLU A 221 -36.29 9.73 0.41
CA GLU A 221 -34.89 10.12 0.49
C GLU A 221 -34.32 9.96 1.90
N GLN A 222 -35.05 10.41 2.93
CA GLN A 222 -34.56 10.37 4.31
C GLN A 222 -34.51 8.92 4.82
N GLU A 223 -35.54 8.12 4.54
CA GLU A 223 -35.58 6.70 4.91
C GLU A 223 -34.46 5.93 4.23
N ALA A 224 -34.16 6.22 2.96
CA ALA A 224 -33.03 5.62 2.25
C ALA A 224 -31.70 6.00 2.90
N LYS A 225 -31.51 7.28 3.24
CA LYS A 225 -30.31 7.75 3.95
C LYS A 225 -30.15 7.06 5.30
N ASP A 226 -31.23 6.99 6.10
CA ASP A 226 -31.22 6.29 7.39
C ASP A 226 -30.91 4.79 7.21
N PHE A 227 -31.46 4.16 6.16
CA PHE A 227 -31.20 2.76 5.86
C PHE A 227 -29.72 2.50 5.51
N TYR A 228 -29.15 3.25 4.57
CA TYR A 228 -27.78 3.04 4.13
C TYR A 228 -26.75 3.51 5.16
N SER A 229 -26.94 4.68 5.78
CA SER A 229 -25.99 5.22 6.75
C SER A 229 -26.11 4.54 8.11
N ALA A 230 -27.32 4.45 8.68
CA ALA A 230 -27.51 4.03 10.07
C ALA A 230 -27.73 2.52 10.23
N ARG A 231 -28.45 1.87 9.29
CA ARG A 231 -28.75 0.43 9.40
C ARG A 231 -27.72 -0.45 8.70
N LEU A 232 -27.20 -0.04 7.55
CA LEU A 232 -26.10 -0.75 6.89
C LEU A 232 -24.72 -0.25 7.34
N GLY A 233 -24.65 0.90 8.03
CA GLY A 233 -23.40 1.43 8.56
C GLY A 233 -22.46 2.00 7.50
N LEU A 234 -22.97 2.37 6.31
CA LEU A 234 -22.13 2.85 5.22
C LEU A 234 -21.68 4.30 5.46
N GLU A 235 -20.42 4.58 5.14
CA GLU A 235 -19.86 5.92 5.24
C GLU A 235 -20.34 6.79 4.07
N GLU A 236 -21.13 7.82 4.37
CA GLU A 236 -21.57 8.81 3.39
C GLU A 236 -20.42 9.75 3.01
N VAL A 237 -20.21 9.96 1.71
CA VAL A 237 -19.20 10.88 1.18
C VAL A 237 -19.84 12.10 0.50
N PRO A 238 -19.21 13.28 0.55
CA PRO A 238 -19.76 14.48 -0.07
C PRO A 238 -19.93 14.32 -1.59
N LYS A 239 -21.14 14.60 -2.08
CA LYS A 239 -21.39 14.68 -3.53
C LYS A 239 -20.61 15.86 -4.15
N PRO A 240 -20.09 15.72 -5.37
CA PRO A 240 -19.49 16.83 -6.10
C PRO A 240 -20.57 17.84 -6.51
N GLU A 241 -20.19 19.11 -6.59
CA GLU A 241 -21.01 20.12 -7.27
C GLU A 241 -21.02 19.84 -8.78
N PRO A 242 -22.15 20.01 -9.50
CA PRO A 242 -23.48 20.51 -9.09
C PRO A 242 -24.47 19.41 -8.62
N SER A 243 -24.03 18.15 -8.52
CA SER A 243 -24.92 17.01 -8.24
C SER A 243 -25.59 17.05 -6.85
N ARG A 244 -25.13 17.94 -5.96
CA ARG A 244 -25.72 18.17 -4.63
C ARG A 244 -27.19 18.59 -4.70
N GLU A 245 -27.55 19.43 -5.66
CA GLU A 245 -28.93 19.96 -5.80
C GLU A 245 -29.97 18.90 -6.16
N ARG A 246 -29.52 17.72 -6.64
CA ARG A 246 -30.42 16.64 -7.10
C ARG A 246 -30.94 15.75 -5.96
N GLY A 247 -30.49 15.98 -4.72
CA GLY A 247 -30.78 15.13 -3.55
C GLY A 247 -30.08 13.77 -3.63
N GLY A 248 -30.39 12.85 -2.72
CA GLY A 248 -29.78 11.52 -2.61
C GLY A 248 -28.44 11.54 -1.87
N ALA A 249 -27.70 10.42 -1.94
CA ALA A 249 -26.47 10.22 -1.16
C ALA A 249 -25.45 9.36 -1.91
N TRP A 250 -24.16 9.55 -1.61
CA TRP A 250 -23.06 8.71 -2.11
C TRP A 250 -22.38 8.04 -0.91
N TYR A 251 -22.08 6.75 -1.03
CA TYR A 251 -21.45 5.95 0.02
C TYR A 251 -20.16 5.31 -0.48
N GLN A 252 -19.12 5.30 0.36
CA GLN A 252 -17.83 4.68 0.04
C GLN A 252 -17.77 3.24 0.57
N LEU A 253 -17.31 2.32 -0.27
CA LEU A 253 -17.21 0.89 0.01
C LEU A 253 -15.88 0.35 -0.56
N GLY A 254 -14.81 0.41 0.22
CA GLY A 254 -13.47 0.07 -0.26
C GLY A 254 -13.10 0.94 -1.47
N SER A 255 -12.85 0.32 -2.63
CA SER A 255 -12.52 1.01 -3.89
C SER A 255 -13.72 1.36 -4.78
N VAL A 256 -14.95 1.06 -4.32
CA VAL A 256 -16.20 1.23 -5.08
C VAL A 256 -17.11 2.20 -4.34
N GLN A 257 -17.97 2.92 -5.08
CA GLN A 257 -19.03 3.73 -4.48
C GLN A 257 -20.42 3.17 -4.75
N LEU A 258 -21.32 3.37 -3.80
CA LEU A 258 -22.77 3.22 -4.00
C LEU A 258 -23.40 4.61 -4.09
N HIS A 259 -24.04 4.89 -5.21
CA HIS A 259 -24.81 6.12 -5.42
C HIS A 259 -26.29 5.81 -5.25
N VAL A 260 -26.96 6.61 -4.42
CA VAL A 260 -28.41 6.58 -4.24
C VAL A 260 -28.98 7.80 -4.93
N SER A 261 -29.60 7.58 -6.09
CA SER A 261 -30.27 8.63 -6.88
C SER A 261 -31.77 8.65 -6.60
N LEU A 262 -32.39 9.83 -6.78
CA LEU A 262 -33.81 10.01 -6.57
C LEU A 262 -34.57 10.15 -7.88
N ALA A 263 -35.70 9.46 -8.01
CA ALA A 263 -36.63 9.64 -9.12
C ALA A 263 -38.09 9.39 -8.69
N ASP A 264 -39.05 9.87 -9.49
CA ASP A 264 -40.47 9.68 -9.23
C ASP A 264 -41.00 8.43 -9.95
N GLY A 265 -42.01 7.77 -9.38
CA GLY A 265 -42.67 6.60 -10.00
C GLY A 265 -41.84 5.32 -10.05
N VAL A 266 -40.71 5.26 -9.35
CA VAL A 266 -39.86 4.06 -9.25
C VAL A 266 -40.40 3.12 -8.16
N ASN A 267 -40.58 1.86 -8.49
CA ASN A 267 -40.82 0.79 -7.52
C ASN A 267 -40.16 -0.50 -8.01
N GLU A 268 -39.02 -0.84 -7.43
CA GLU A 268 -38.23 -2.01 -7.81
C GLU A 268 -38.63 -3.27 -7.02
N GLY A 269 -39.75 -3.26 -6.31
CA GLY A 269 -40.16 -4.33 -5.39
C GLY A 269 -40.35 -5.73 -6.02
N SER A 270 -40.45 -5.82 -7.34
CA SER A 270 -40.50 -7.10 -8.08
C SER A 270 -39.18 -7.46 -8.79
N SER A 271 -38.22 -6.54 -8.80
CA SER A 271 -36.92 -6.72 -9.44
C SER A 271 -36.10 -7.77 -8.69
N THR A 272 -35.38 -8.59 -9.47
CA THR A 272 -34.44 -9.60 -8.96
C THR A 272 -32.98 -9.16 -9.13
N ARG A 273 -32.75 -8.00 -9.76
CA ARG A 273 -31.43 -7.36 -9.82
C ARG A 273 -31.04 -6.93 -8.42
N HIS A 274 -29.82 -7.24 -8.02
CA HIS A 274 -29.34 -6.93 -6.68
C HIS A 274 -27.88 -6.48 -6.70
N VAL A 275 -27.52 -5.77 -5.64
CA VAL A 275 -26.14 -5.58 -5.21
C VAL A 275 -25.84 -6.60 -4.13
N CYS A 276 -24.65 -7.20 -4.16
CA CYS A 276 -24.21 -8.14 -3.12
C CYS A 276 -23.18 -7.46 -2.22
N PHE A 277 -23.41 -7.48 -0.91
CA PHE A 277 -22.44 -7.09 0.10
C PHE A 277 -21.89 -8.32 0.80
N ASP A 278 -20.57 -8.34 0.98
CA ASP A 278 -19.90 -9.33 1.82
C ASP A 278 -19.87 -8.83 3.26
N VAL A 279 -20.18 -9.72 4.20
CA VAL A 279 -20.06 -9.49 5.65
C VAL A 279 -19.13 -10.52 6.27
N GLU A 280 -18.50 -10.15 7.39
CA GLU A 280 -17.57 -11.03 8.11
C GLU A 280 -18.28 -12.23 8.76
N ASP A 281 -19.45 -11.99 9.36
CA ASP A 281 -20.28 -13.01 9.99
C ASP A 281 -21.74 -12.80 9.57
N LEU A 282 -22.24 -13.73 8.76
CA LEU A 282 -23.59 -13.65 8.20
C LEU A 282 -24.69 -13.69 9.25
N ARG A 283 -24.52 -14.50 10.31
CA ARG A 283 -25.52 -14.63 11.36
C ARG A 283 -25.59 -13.36 12.18
N ARG A 284 -24.43 -12.83 12.57
CA ARG A 284 -24.35 -11.56 13.30
C ARG A 284 -24.96 -10.41 12.48
N ALA A 285 -24.68 -10.36 11.18
CA ALA A 285 -25.29 -9.37 10.28
C ALA A 285 -26.82 -9.54 10.20
N GLN A 286 -27.31 -10.78 10.07
CA GLN A 286 -28.74 -11.07 10.02
C GLN A 286 -29.45 -10.62 11.32
N ASP A 287 -28.92 -11.01 12.49
CA ASP A 287 -29.49 -10.67 13.80
C ASP A 287 -29.52 -9.14 14.01
N TYR A 288 -28.43 -8.46 13.64
CA TYR A 288 -28.36 -7.00 13.70
C TYR A 288 -29.40 -6.33 12.81
N LEU A 289 -29.50 -6.74 11.54
CA LEU A 289 -30.48 -6.16 10.60
C LEU A 289 -31.92 -6.37 11.08
N VAL A 290 -32.25 -7.57 11.58
CA VAL A 290 -33.55 -7.84 12.20
C VAL A 290 -33.81 -6.91 13.39
N SER A 291 -32.80 -6.69 14.25
CA SER A 291 -32.93 -5.78 15.40
C SER A 291 -33.19 -4.31 15.00
N THR A 292 -32.80 -3.90 13.79
CA THR A 292 -33.09 -2.57 13.22
C THR A 292 -34.40 -2.50 12.43
N GLY A 293 -35.19 -3.58 12.44
CA GLY A 293 -36.48 -3.67 11.75
C GLY A 293 -36.39 -3.92 10.24
N VAL A 294 -35.27 -4.42 9.74
CA VAL A 294 -35.12 -4.83 8.34
C VAL A 294 -35.67 -6.25 8.15
N GLU A 295 -36.53 -6.42 7.16
CA GLU A 295 -37.09 -7.73 6.80
C GLU A 295 -36.04 -8.59 6.08
N ILE A 296 -35.87 -9.83 6.56
CA ILE A 296 -35.01 -10.82 5.91
C ILE A 296 -35.82 -11.64 4.92
N LEU A 297 -35.38 -11.63 3.66
CA LEU A 297 -35.88 -12.46 2.59
C LEU A 297 -34.97 -13.70 2.45
N PRO A 298 -35.52 -14.92 2.56
CA PRO A 298 -34.73 -16.14 2.43
C PRO A 298 -34.18 -16.31 1.02
N ASP A 299 -33.07 -17.06 0.88
CA ASP A 299 -32.52 -17.36 -0.44
C ASP A 299 -33.51 -18.19 -1.28
N PRO A 300 -34.03 -17.66 -2.41
CA PRO A 300 -34.97 -18.39 -3.23
C PRO A 300 -34.32 -19.59 -3.95
N ARG A 301 -32.98 -19.62 -4.05
CA ARG A 301 -32.22 -20.68 -4.73
C ARG A 301 -30.92 -20.99 -3.96
N PRO A 302 -31.00 -21.73 -2.84
CA PRO A 302 -29.84 -22.11 -2.05
C PRO A 302 -28.83 -22.92 -2.86
N VAL A 303 -27.58 -22.48 -2.86
CA VAL A 303 -26.46 -23.21 -3.49
C VAL A 303 -25.64 -23.87 -2.38
N PRO A 304 -25.34 -25.19 -2.47
CA PRO A 304 -24.51 -25.86 -1.47
C PRO A 304 -23.19 -25.13 -1.23
N GLY A 305 -22.91 -24.83 0.04
CA GLY A 305 -21.70 -24.13 0.44
C GLY A 305 -21.70 -22.62 0.20
N THR A 306 -22.83 -22.01 -0.16
CA THR A 306 -23.02 -20.56 -0.13
C THR A 306 -24.02 -20.24 0.97
N GLN A 307 -23.70 -19.28 1.84
CA GLN A 307 -24.64 -18.77 2.83
C GLN A 307 -24.92 -17.31 2.51
N ARG A 308 -26.20 -17.00 2.35
CA ARG A 308 -26.70 -15.66 2.02
C ARG A 308 -28.16 -15.50 2.39
N PHE A 309 -28.57 -14.26 2.54
CA PHE A 309 -29.98 -13.85 2.59
C PHE A 309 -30.14 -12.55 1.79
N TYR A 310 -31.38 -12.14 1.58
CA TYR A 310 -31.68 -10.90 0.86
C TYR A 310 -32.45 -9.95 1.77
N ILE A 311 -32.36 -8.66 1.47
CA ILE A 311 -33.16 -7.60 2.09
C ILE A 311 -33.62 -6.65 0.99
N ARG A 312 -34.58 -5.77 1.28
CA ARG A 312 -34.92 -4.64 0.41
C ARG A 312 -34.64 -3.32 1.10
N ASP A 313 -34.12 -2.37 0.34
CA ASP A 313 -34.06 -0.99 0.77
C ASP A 313 -35.48 -0.35 0.74
N PRO A 314 -35.64 0.89 1.24
CA PRO A 314 -36.94 1.58 1.20
C PRO A 314 -37.49 1.80 -0.22
N GLY A 315 -36.63 1.90 -1.24
CA GLY A 315 -37.05 2.03 -2.64
C GLY A 315 -37.45 0.70 -3.30
N GLY A 316 -37.31 -0.41 -2.60
CA GLY A 316 -37.58 -1.76 -3.10
C GLY A 316 -36.41 -2.40 -3.84
N ASN A 317 -35.22 -1.80 -3.88
CA ASN A 317 -34.02 -2.42 -4.46
C ASN A 317 -33.64 -3.66 -3.65
N LEU A 318 -33.35 -4.76 -4.35
CA LEU A 318 -32.93 -6.01 -3.72
C LEU A 318 -31.44 -5.93 -3.36
N ILE A 319 -31.09 -6.37 -2.16
CA ILE A 319 -29.71 -6.43 -1.68
C ILE A 319 -29.45 -7.87 -1.22
N GLU A 320 -28.39 -8.49 -1.74
CA GLU A 320 -27.86 -9.77 -1.27
C GLU A 320 -26.82 -9.51 -0.18
N ILE A 321 -26.95 -10.21 0.95
CA ILE A 321 -25.93 -10.24 2.00
C ILE A 321 -25.34 -11.64 2.00
N ALA A 322 -24.04 -11.73 1.76
CA ALA A 322 -23.30 -12.99 1.71
C ALA A 322 -22.09 -12.93 2.65
N GLN A 323 -21.60 -14.08 3.07
CA GLN A 323 -20.31 -14.18 3.74
C GLN A 323 -19.35 -14.92 2.81
N ARG A 324 -18.23 -14.28 2.45
CA ARG A 324 -17.19 -14.98 1.71
C ARG A 324 -16.69 -16.15 2.54
N LYS A 325 -16.49 -17.27 1.88
CA LYS A 325 -15.62 -18.30 2.42
C LYS A 325 -14.21 -17.73 2.49
N THR A 326 -13.66 -17.63 3.68
CA THR A 326 -12.22 -17.65 3.85
C THR A 326 -11.78 -19.06 3.47
N ASP A 327 -11.25 -19.20 2.26
CA ASP A 327 -10.58 -20.43 1.80
C ASP A 327 -9.34 -20.74 2.65
#